data_AF-A0A7Z9Y1B7-F1
#
_entry.id   AF-A0A7Z9Y1B7-F1
#
_cell.length_a   1.000
_cell.length_b   1.000
_cell.length_c   1.000
_cell.angle_alpha   90.00
_cell.angle_beta   90.00
_cell.angle_gamma   90.00
#
_symmetry.space_group_name_H-M   'P 1'
#
loop_
_entity.id
_entity.type
_entity.pdbx_description
1 polymer ?
#
loop_
_entity_poly.entity_id
_entity_poly.type
_entity_poly.pdbx_seq_one_letter_code
_entity_poly.pdbx_strand_id
1 'polypeptide(L)'
;MRLQMQNLALNLGIKKSRADYGRFIILGRSRVGSNLLRSLLNAHSQIEAYGEIFRNREAMDWDHLNVLQSEKMRQMVLRDPAAFLDEKVFRKYPGETAAVGFKIFYYHAREGSWEPVWPYLLAQKELRVIHIKRRNILKTHLSRKRAEITDSWVNTTGAPEKPVSVILDYEECLADFERTRAWEEAADAQFANHLLLQLAYEDLAHDYEGEMRRVFDFLDVAYEAVRPSIHKQSRQTLAEAITNYDELKQQFAGTPWAEFFNET
;
A
#
# COMPACT_ATOMS: atom_id res chain seq x y z
N MET A 1 17.33 1.57 10.72
CA MET A 1 18.60 1.10 11.33
C MET A 1 19.31 0.04 10.49
N ARG A 2 18.64 -1.08 10.13
CA ARG A 2 19.23 -2.18 9.33
C ARG A 2 19.78 -1.74 7.95
N LEU A 3 18.96 -1.09 7.11
CA LEU A 3 19.36 -0.64 5.77
C LEU A 3 20.49 0.42 5.82
N GLN A 4 20.51 1.30 6.82
CA GLN A 4 21.58 2.30 7.00
C GLN A 4 22.93 1.65 7.32
N MET A 5 22.95 0.64 8.20
CA MET A 5 24.16 -0.11 8.50
C MET A 5 24.64 -0.94 7.30
N GLN A 6 23.71 -1.52 6.54
CA GLN A 6 24.04 -2.27 5.33
C GLN A 6 24.54 -1.35 4.20
N ASN A 7 23.96 -0.17 4.03
CA ASN A 7 24.43 0.84 3.08
C ASN A 7 25.80 1.39 3.45
N LEU A 8 26.07 1.58 4.75
CA LEU A 8 27.40 1.97 5.23
C LEU A 8 28.42 0.85 4.92
N ALA A 9 28.08 -0.42 5.18
CA ALA A 9 28.95 -1.55 4.84
C ALA A 9 29.16 -1.73 3.33
N LEU A 10 28.16 -1.44 2.49
CA LEU A 10 28.29 -1.37 1.04
C LEU A 10 29.23 -0.25 0.59
N ASN A 11 29.04 0.96 1.12
CA ASN A 11 29.88 2.12 0.78
C ASN A 11 31.33 1.93 1.24
N LEU A 12 31.55 1.15 2.30
CA LEU A 12 32.86 0.73 2.78
C LEU A 12 33.44 -0.48 2.02
N GLY A 13 32.75 -1.02 1.02
CA GLY A 13 33.21 -2.15 0.20
C GLY A 13 33.20 -3.51 0.91
N ILE A 14 32.57 -3.60 2.10
CA ILE A 14 32.57 -4.79 2.95
C ILE A 14 31.56 -5.84 2.44
N LYS A 15 30.49 -5.41 1.75
CA LYS A 15 29.47 -6.31 1.17
C LYS A 15 29.45 -6.23 -0.36
N LYS A 16 29.25 -7.38 -1.01
CA LYS A 16 28.97 -7.43 -2.46
C LYS A 16 27.63 -6.76 -2.73
N SER A 17 27.56 -5.99 -3.81
CA SER A 17 26.34 -5.30 -4.25
C SER A 17 25.73 -6.02 -5.45
N ARG A 18 24.39 -5.99 -5.56
CA ARG A 18 23.66 -6.62 -6.67
C ARG A 18 22.54 -5.73 -7.22
N ALA A 19 22.10 -6.01 -8.44
CA ALA A 19 21.02 -5.30 -9.14
C ALA A 19 19.99 -6.25 -9.78
N ASP A 20 20.22 -7.56 -9.67
CA ASP A 20 19.43 -8.68 -10.18
C ASP A 20 18.47 -9.20 -9.10
N TYR A 21 17.72 -8.30 -8.46
CA TYR A 21 16.64 -8.62 -7.52
C TYR A 21 15.27 -8.41 -8.16
N GLY A 22 14.23 -9.02 -7.61
CA GLY A 22 12.84 -8.81 -8.05
C GLY A 22 12.37 -7.38 -7.78
N ARG A 23 11.83 -6.71 -8.81
CA ARG A 23 11.17 -5.40 -8.64
C ARG A 23 9.68 -5.60 -8.45
N PHE A 24 9.07 -4.90 -7.49
CA PHE A 24 7.63 -4.97 -7.30
C PHE A 24 6.98 -3.62 -6.94
N ILE A 25 5.66 -3.56 -7.10
CA ILE A 25 4.82 -2.51 -6.53
C ILE A 25 3.70 -3.11 -5.68
N ILE A 26 3.31 -2.39 -4.63
CA ILE A 26 2.06 -2.62 -3.90
C ILE A 26 1.05 -1.62 -4.45
N LEU A 27 0.13 -2.11 -5.26
CA LEU A 27 -0.90 -1.32 -5.93
C LEU A 27 -2.22 -1.39 -5.16
N GLY A 28 -2.86 -0.24 -4.94
CA GLY A 28 -4.16 -0.20 -4.27
C GLY A 28 -4.68 1.21 -4.03
N ARG A 29 -5.37 1.43 -2.91
CA ARG A 29 -5.78 2.75 -2.40
C ARG A 29 -5.56 2.85 -0.90
N SER A 30 -5.78 4.03 -0.32
CA SER A 30 -5.77 4.19 1.13
C SER A 30 -6.77 3.24 1.82
N ARG A 31 -6.39 2.74 3.02
CA ARG A 31 -7.23 1.96 3.94
C ARG A 31 -7.65 0.55 3.47
N VAL A 32 -6.90 -0.02 2.51
CA VAL A 32 -7.04 -1.42 2.07
C VAL A 32 -6.00 -2.37 2.71
N GLY A 33 -5.36 -1.95 3.80
CA GLY A 33 -4.35 -2.79 4.48
C GLY A 33 -2.94 -2.77 3.87
N SER A 34 -2.66 -1.85 2.93
CA SER A 34 -1.33 -1.73 2.29
C SER A 34 -0.19 -1.49 3.29
N ASN A 35 -0.45 -0.83 4.43
CA ASN A 35 0.52 -0.66 5.51
C ASN A 35 0.79 -1.96 6.27
N LEU A 36 -0.23 -2.80 6.49
CA LEU A 36 -0.05 -4.12 7.11
C LEU A 36 0.83 -5.00 6.22
N LEU A 37 0.50 -5.07 4.92
CA LEU A 37 1.30 -5.80 3.94
C LEU A 37 2.75 -5.30 3.91
N ARG A 38 2.96 -3.98 3.84
CA ARG A 38 4.31 -3.41 3.84
C ARG A 38 5.09 -3.72 5.13
N SER A 39 4.43 -3.66 6.29
CA SER A 39 5.04 -4.04 7.57
C SER A 39 5.53 -5.49 7.57
N LEU A 40 4.69 -6.42 7.07
CA LEU A 40 5.04 -7.83 6.92
C LEU A 40 6.18 -8.05 5.92
N LEU A 41 6.17 -7.35 4.77
CA LEU A 41 7.25 -7.40 3.79
C LEU A 41 8.58 -6.92 4.38
N ASN A 42 8.59 -5.79 5.10
CA ASN A 42 9.80 -5.24 5.72
C ASN A 42 10.29 -6.00 6.96
N ALA A 43 9.49 -6.91 7.49
CA ALA A 43 9.95 -7.85 8.50
C ALA A 43 10.82 -8.97 7.90
N HIS A 44 10.74 -9.20 6.58
CA HIS A 44 11.55 -10.19 5.87
C HIS A 44 12.99 -9.69 5.68
N SER A 45 13.97 -10.59 5.84
CA SER A 45 15.39 -10.21 5.85
C SER A 45 15.96 -9.75 4.51
N GLN A 46 15.30 -10.10 3.42
CA GLN A 46 15.73 -9.89 2.03
C GLN A 46 14.83 -8.95 1.21
N ILE A 47 13.82 -8.33 1.83
CA ILE A 47 12.86 -7.47 1.12
C ILE A 47 12.99 -6.03 1.62
N GLU A 48 12.97 -5.09 0.68
CA GLU A 48 12.88 -3.66 0.97
C GLU A 48 11.63 -3.08 0.31
N ALA A 49 10.62 -2.74 1.12
CA ALA A 49 9.34 -2.18 0.69
C ALA A 49 9.18 -0.72 1.15
N TYR A 50 9.32 0.21 0.21
CA TYR A 50 9.15 1.64 0.45
C TYR A 50 7.67 2.05 0.61
N GLY A 51 7.49 3.21 1.24
CA GLY A 51 6.20 3.84 1.49
C GLY A 51 5.52 4.37 0.22
N GLU A 52 4.61 5.33 0.40
CA GLU A 52 3.92 5.98 -0.72
C GLU A 52 4.77 7.13 -1.28
N ILE A 53 5.79 6.76 -2.05
CA ILE A 53 6.83 7.67 -2.52
C ILE A 53 6.32 8.74 -3.50
N PHE A 54 5.14 8.55 -4.09
CA PHE A 54 4.47 9.52 -4.96
C PHE A 54 3.14 10.04 -4.38
N ARG A 55 2.98 10.04 -3.04
CA ARG A 55 1.76 10.52 -2.37
C ARG A 55 1.55 12.01 -2.48
N ASN A 56 2.54 12.78 -2.03
CA ASN A 56 2.46 14.23 -1.93
C ASN A 56 3.82 14.83 -2.33
N ARG A 57 3.79 15.81 -3.22
CA ARG A 57 4.98 16.54 -3.70
C ARG A 57 5.69 17.33 -2.60
N GLU A 58 4.96 17.68 -1.55
CA GLU A 58 5.44 18.48 -0.41
C GLU A 58 5.86 17.59 0.78
N ALA A 59 5.21 16.43 0.95
CA ALA A 59 5.44 15.52 2.06
C ALA A 59 5.49 14.06 1.57
N MET A 60 6.66 13.64 1.09
CA MET A 60 6.86 12.28 0.59
C MET A 60 7.09 11.31 1.75
N ASP A 61 6.38 10.18 1.76
CA ASP A 61 6.42 9.15 2.80
C ASP A 61 7.65 8.22 2.65
N TRP A 62 8.78 8.69 3.18
CA TRP A 62 10.11 8.06 3.07
C TRP A 62 10.61 7.46 4.40
N ASP A 63 9.85 6.56 5.03
CA ASP A 63 10.17 5.96 6.34
C ASP A 63 11.61 5.38 6.52
N HIS A 64 12.37 5.15 5.44
CA HIS A 64 13.72 4.56 5.50
C HIS A 64 14.82 5.37 4.80
N LEU A 65 14.48 6.48 4.13
CA LEU A 65 15.46 7.35 3.48
C LEU A 65 15.57 8.67 4.23
N ASN A 66 16.18 8.67 5.43
CA ASN A 66 16.74 9.88 6.07
C ASN A 66 17.71 10.66 5.15
N VAL A 67 17.92 10.21 3.92
CA VAL A 67 18.78 10.73 2.86
C VAL A 67 18.08 11.83 2.03
N LEU A 68 16.75 12.02 2.15
CA LEU A 68 15.98 12.89 1.23
C LEU A 68 15.36 14.15 1.84
N GLN A 69 15.81 14.61 3.02
CA GLN A 69 15.60 16.01 3.40
C GLN A 69 16.43 17.00 2.56
N SER A 70 17.24 16.51 1.60
CA SER A 70 18.01 17.39 0.72
C SER A 70 17.18 17.88 -0.46
N GLU A 71 17.18 19.19 -0.67
CA GLU A 71 16.50 19.85 -1.81
C GLU A 71 16.89 19.22 -3.15
N LYS A 72 18.14 18.76 -3.28
CA LYS A 72 18.65 18.08 -4.47
C LYS A 72 17.81 16.86 -4.87
N MET A 73 17.35 16.06 -3.90
CA MET A 73 16.53 14.89 -4.23
C MET A 73 15.11 15.29 -4.59
N ARG A 74 14.53 16.25 -3.86
CA ARG A 74 13.20 16.78 -4.18
C ARG A 74 13.16 17.28 -5.62
N GLN A 75 14.20 18.02 -6.02
CA GLN A 75 14.38 18.49 -7.39
C GLN A 75 14.55 17.32 -8.39
N MET A 76 15.26 16.26 -8.03
CA MET A 76 15.41 15.08 -8.89
C MET A 76 14.06 14.41 -9.16
N VAL A 77 13.27 14.13 -8.12
CA VAL A 77 11.96 13.48 -8.26
C VAL A 77 11.01 14.37 -9.08
N LEU A 78 11.08 15.69 -8.91
CA LEU A 78 10.25 16.64 -9.65
C LEU A 78 10.67 16.77 -11.12
N ARG A 79 11.97 16.70 -11.42
CA ARG A 79 12.51 16.86 -12.78
C ARG A 79 12.37 15.58 -13.60
N ASP A 80 12.69 14.44 -12.99
CA ASP A 80 12.75 13.15 -13.67
C ASP A 80 12.40 12.02 -12.68
N PRO A 81 11.10 11.74 -12.45
CA PRO A 81 10.66 10.71 -11.52
C PRO A 81 11.01 9.30 -11.98
N ALA A 82 11.21 9.06 -13.28
CA ALA A 82 11.63 7.77 -13.82
C ALA A 82 13.11 7.50 -13.51
N ALA A 83 13.99 8.46 -13.78
CA ALA A 83 15.40 8.36 -13.38
C ALA A 83 15.54 8.25 -11.85
N PHE A 84 14.67 8.93 -11.10
CA PHE A 84 14.62 8.77 -9.65
C PHE A 84 14.33 7.33 -9.22
N LEU A 85 13.36 6.66 -9.87
CA LEU A 85 13.07 5.25 -9.62
C LEU A 85 14.31 4.39 -9.89
N ASP A 86 15.00 4.55 -11.02
CA ASP A 86 16.18 3.75 -11.33
C ASP A 86 17.37 4.04 -10.38
N GLU A 87 17.63 5.30 -10.06
CA GLU A 87 18.83 5.67 -9.31
C GLU A 87 18.71 5.56 -7.80
N LYS A 88 17.49 5.62 -7.25
CA LYS A 88 17.26 5.73 -5.81
C LYS A 88 16.44 4.58 -5.25
N VAL A 89 15.39 4.17 -5.96
CA VAL A 89 14.55 3.04 -5.54
C VAL A 89 15.15 1.73 -6.02
N PHE A 90 15.40 1.59 -7.32
CA PHE A 90 15.97 0.39 -7.95
C PHE A 90 17.49 0.49 -8.16
N ARG A 91 18.19 1.09 -7.19
CA ARG A 91 19.65 1.18 -7.13
C ARG A 91 20.30 -0.18 -6.83
N LYS A 92 21.62 -0.21 -6.65
CA LYS A 92 22.33 -1.38 -6.11
C LYS A 92 22.03 -1.57 -4.62
N TYR A 93 21.72 -2.81 -4.24
CA TYR A 93 21.47 -3.23 -2.86
C TYR A 93 22.52 -4.25 -2.38
N PRO A 94 22.60 -4.53 -1.06
CA PRO A 94 23.42 -5.63 -0.56
C PRO A 94 23.06 -6.94 -1.24
N GLY A 95 24.03 -7.84 -1.39
CA GLY A 95 23.83 -9.12 -2.07
C GLY A 95 22.72 -9.98 -1.48
N GLU A 96 22.35 -9.76 -0.22
CA GLU A 96 21.26 -10.48 0.43
C GLU A 96 19.86 -9.96 0.06
N THR A 97 19.73 -8.76 -0.51
CA THR A 97 18.43 -8.23 -0.96
C THR A 97 17.95 -8.98 -2.19
N ALA A 98 16.76 -9.56 -2.10
CA ALA A 98 16.15 -10.39 -3.14
C ALA A 98 14.94 -9.73 -3.80
N ALA A 99 14.26 -8.81 -3.11
CA ALA A 99 13.16 -8.03 -3.70
C ALA A 99 13.12 -6.58 -3.19
N VAL A 100 12.80 -5.65 -4.08
CA VAL A 100 12.67 -4.22 -3.78
C VAL A 100 11.42 -3.66 -4.44
N GLY A 101 10.66 -2.89 -3.69
CA GLY A 101 9.42 -2.31 -4.20
C GLY A 101 8.91 -1.14 -3.40
N PHE A 102 7.78 -0.58 -3.81
CA PHE A 102 7.17 0.57 -3.16
C PHE A 102 5.64 0.55 -3.28
N LYS A 103 4.95 1.33 -2.43
CA LYS A 103 3.50 1.51 -2.53
C LYS A 103 3.16 2.61 -3.55
N ILE A 104 2.18 2.36 -4.40
CA ILE A 104 1.56 3.37 -5.24
C ILE A 104 0.05 3.19 -5.24
N PHE A 105 -0.70 4.29 -5.11
CA PHE A 105 -2.15 4.26 -5.17
C PHE A 105 -2.66 4.73 -6.51
N TYR A 106 -3.89 4.33 -6.86
CA TYR A 106 -4.50 4.64 -8.15
C TYR A 106 -4.49 6.12 -8.52
N TYR A 107 -4.52 7.01 -7.54
CA TYR A 107 -4.54 8.47 -7.71
C TYR A 107 -3.17 9.14 -7.51
N HIS A 108 -2.10 8.38 -7.26
CA HIS A 108 -0.75 8.92 -7.17
C HIS A 108 -0.14 9.13 -8.56
N ALA A 109 0.73 10.12 -8.68
CA ALA A 109 1.51 10.39 -9.90
C ALA A 109 0.69 10.49 -11.19
N ARG A 110 -0.57 10.94 -11.12
CA ARG A 110 -1.46 11.04 -12.30
C ARG A 110 -1.31 12.34 -13.09
N GLU A 111 -0.68 13.35 -12.51
CA GLU A 111 -0.68 14.70 -13.06
C GLU A 111 0.69 15.36 -12.95
N GLY A 112 0.92 16.36 -13.82
CA GLY A 112 2.12 17.19 -13.90
C GLY A 112 3.40 16.39 -14.04
N SER A 113 4.48 16.82 -13.39
CA SER A 113 5.81 16.22 -13.61
C SER A 113 5.96 14.77 -13.16
N TRP A 114 4.97 14.20 -12.46
CA TRP A 114 4.95 12.80 -12.02
C TRP A 114 4.15 11.87 -12.95
N GLU A 115 3.39 12.40 -13.90
CA GLU A 115 2.66 11.60 -14.91
C GLU A 115 3.53 10.51 -15.57
N PRO A 116 4.84 10.75 -15.89
CA PRO A 116 5.70 9.74 -16.52
C PRO A 116 5.94 8.46 -15.68
N VAL A 117 5.60 8.45 -14.38
CA VAL A 117 5.74 7.27 -13.52
C VAL A 117 4.91 6.09 -14.04
N TRP A 118 3.68 6.32 -14.51
CA TRP A 118 2.80 5.24 -14.97
C TRP A 118 3.30 4.59 -16.27
N PRO A 119 3.64 5.35 -17.34
CA PRO A 119 4.30 4.78 -18.52
C PRO A 119 5.59 4.04 -18.19
N TYR A 120 6.41 4.57 -17.26
CA TYR A 120 7.61 3.89 -16.79
C TYR A 120 7.27 2.52 -16.19
N LEU A 121 6.32 2.44 -15.24
CA LEU A 121 5.95 1.18 -14.60
C LEU A 121 5.39 0.15 -15.60
N LEU A 122 4.53 0.58 -16.54
CA LEU A 122 3.92 -0.30 -17.55
C LEU A 122 4.90 -0.84 -18.59
N ALA A 123 6.05 -0.16 -18.77
CA ALA A 123 7.12 -0.59 -19.64
C ALA A 123 7.98 -1.71 -19.02
N GLN A 124 7.97 -1.86 -17.68
CA GLN A 124 8.80 -2.83 -16.96
C GLN A 124 8.10 -4.20 -16.91
N LYS A 125 8.32 -5.06 -17.92
CA LYS A 125 7.62 -6.36 -18.02
C LYS A 125 7.91 -7.35 -16.89
N GLU A 126 9.09 -7.26 -16.30
CA GLU A 126 9.49 -8.08 -15.14
C GLU A 126 8.97 -7.51 -13.80
N LEU A 127 8.28 -6.37 -13.82
CA LEU A 127 7.71 -5.78 -12.60
C LEU A 127 6.58 -6.66 -12.07
N ARG A 128 6.70 -7.07 -10.82
CA ARG A 128 5.67 -7.84 -10.11
C ARG A 128 4.69 -6.90 -9.42
N VAL A 129 3.40 -7.12 -9.60
CA VAL A 129 2.33 -6.27 -9.07
C VAL A 129 1.58 -7.00 -7.97
N ILE A 130 1.70 -6.56 -6.72
CA ILE A 130 0.84 -7.02 -5.64
C ILE A 130 -0.34 -6.05 -5.57
N HIS A 131 -1.49 -6.46 -6.08
CA HIS A 131 -2.70 -5.66 -6.10
C HIS A 131 -3.55 -5.95 -4.88
N ILE A 132 -3.43 -5.07 -3.88
CA ILE A 132 -4.15 -5.22 -2.61
C ILE A 132 -5.49 -4.46 -2.65
N LYS A 133 -6.57 -5.21 -2.38
CA LYS A 133 -7.96 -4.72 -2.37
C LYS A 133 -8.59 -5.01 -1.00
N ARG A 134 -9.68 -4.31 -0.70
CA ARG A 134 -10.52 -4.61 0.47
C ARG A 134 -11.92 -4.87 -0.02
N ARG A 135 -12.41 -6.10 0.18
CA ARG A 135 -13.70 -6.54 -0.37
C ARG A 135 -14.83 -5.61 0.06
N ASN A 136 -14.86 -5.25 1.34
CA ASN A 136 -15.86 -4.34 1.87
C ASN A 136 -15.42 -2.87 1.71
N ILE A 137 -15.90 -2.19 0.65
CA ILE A 137 -15.55 -0.78 0.39
C ILE A 137 -16.16 0.15 1.44
N LEU A 138 -17.33 -0.17 2.00
CA LEU A 138 -17.91 0.60 3.10
C LEU A 138 -16.96 0.69 4.31
N LYS A 139 -16.30 -0.41 4.67
CA LYS A 139 -15.26 -0.41 5.73
C LYS A 139 -14.05 0.45 5.37
N THR A 140 -13.73 0.59 4.07
CA THR A 140 -12.71 1.55 3.61
C THR A 140 -13.18 2.99 3.80
N HIS A 141 -14.39 3.31 3.36
CA HIS A 141 -14.98 4.65 3.45
C HIS A 141 -15.12 5.10 4.91
N LEU A 142 -15.73 4.27 5.76
CA LEU A 142 -15.85 4.49 7.21
C LEU A 142 -14.48 4.78 7.85
N SER A 143 -13.48 3.97 7.50
CA SER A 143 -12.14 4.16 8.05
C SER A 143 -11.48 5.46 7.61
N ARG A 144 -11.78 5.98 6.41
CA ARG A 144 -11.29 7.28 5.95
C ARG A 144 -11.98 8.41 6.71
N LYS A 145 -13.31 8.40 6.78
CA LYS A 145 -14.10 9.40 7.51
C LYS A 145 -13.67 9.53 8.96
N ARG A 146 -13.39 8.40 9.62
CA ARG A 146 -12.83 8.41 10.98
C ARG A 146 -11.47 9.08 11.06
N ALA A 147 -10.54 8.75 10.17
CA ALA A 147 -9.20 9.34 10.16
C ALA A 147 -9.23 10.86 9.89
N GLU A 148 -10.15 11.33 9.04
CA GLU A 148 -10.38 12.76 8.80
C GLU A 148 -10.88 13.49 10.04
N ILE A 149 -11.69 12.83 10.88
CA ILE A 149 -12.22 13.39 12.14
C ILE A 149 -11.17 13.35 13.27
N THR A 150 -10.39 12.28 13.36
CA THR A 150 -9.49 12.03 14.50
C THR A 150 -8.05 12.48 14.29
N ASP A 151 -7.70 12.91 13.08
CA ASP A 151 -6.32 13.20 12.62
C ASP A 151 -5.34 12.02 12.84
N SER A 152 -5.86 10.79 12.98
CA SER A 152 -5.09 9.56 13.22
C SER A 152 -5.15 8.64 12.00
N TRP A 153 -4.04 8.55 11.28
CA TRP A 153 -3.94 7.77 10.05
C TRP A 153 -3.37 6.35 10.26
N VAL A 154 -2.54 6.15 11.29
CA VAL A 154 -1.91 4.86 11.62
C VAL A 154 -1.83 4.68 13.13
N ASN A 155 -2.37 3.58 13.65
CA ASN A 155 -2.22 3.23 15.05
C ASN A 155 -0.92 2.43 15.27
N THR A 156 0.15 3.14 15.59
CA THR A 156 1.47 2.56 15.92
C THR A 156 1.62 2.19 17.40
N THR A 157 0.73 2.69 18.26
CA THR A 157 0.83 2.55 19.72
C THR A 157 0.04 1.36 20.26
N GLY A 158 -0.85 0.78 19.45
CA GLY A 158 -1.75 -0.30 19.88
C GLY A 158 -2.83 0.17 20.86
N ALA A 159 -2.90 1.46 21.17
CA ALA A 159 -3.92 2.00 22.06
C ALA A 159 -5.29 1.95 21.37
N PRO A 160 -6.35 1.50 22.05
CA PRO A 160 -7.69 1.53 21.47
C PRO A 160 -8.10 2.97 21.18
N GLU A 161 -8.34 3.29 19.90
CA GLU A 161 -8.98 4.55 19.53
C GLU A 161 -10.40 4.56 20.13
N LYS A 162 -10.82 5.70 20.68
CA LYS A 162 -12.19 5.85 21.16
C LYS A 162 -13.14 5.57 19.98
N PRO A 163 -14.16 4.72 20.15
CA PRO A 163 -15.11 4.43 19.09
C PRO A 163 -15.85 5.71 18.73
N VAL A 164 -15.49 6.32 17.59
CA VAL A 164 -16.23 7.45 17.03
C VAL A 164 -17.26 6.88 16.06
N SER A 165 -18.52 6.94 16.46
CA SER A 165 -19.64 6.72 15.54
C SER A 165 -19.70 7.89 14.55
N VAL A 166 -19.89 7.59 13.28
CA VAL A 166 -19.98 8.60 12.22
C VAL A 166 -21.31 8.49 11.48
N ILE A 167 -21.85 9.61 11.03
CA ILE A 167 -22.93 9.62 10.04
C ILE A 167 -22.27 9.56 8.67
N LEU A 168 -22.76 8.68 7.80
CA LEU A 168 -22.29 8.59 6.42
C LEU A 168 -23.38 9.01 5.46
N ASP A 169 -23.02 9.80 4.46
CA ASP A 169 -23.93 10.24 3.40
C ASP A 169 -24.03 9.15 2.31
N TYR A 170 -25.24 8.93 1.80
CA TYR A 170 -25.51 7.91 0.79
C TYR A 170 -24.80 8.21 -0.54
N GLU A 171 -24.91 9.44 -1.04
CA GLU A 171 -24.34 9.84 -2.33
C GLU A 171 -22.81 9.82 -2.28
N GLU A 172 -22.22 10.27 -1.16
CA GLU A 172 -20.78 10.15 -0.93
C GLU A 172 -20.30 8.70 -0.87
N CYS A 173 -21.06 7.81 -0.24
CA CYS A 173 -20.75 6.37 -0.21
C CYS A 173 -20.83 5.77 -1.61
N LEU A 174 -21.93 6.01 -2.33
CA LEU A 174 -22.14 5.48 -3.68
C LEU A 174 -21.01 5.93 -4.62
N ALA A 175 -20.68 7.23 -4.60
CA ALA A 175 -19.60 7.78 -5.41
C ALA A 175 -18.22 7.21 -5.04
N ASP A 176 -17.95 6.90 -3.77
CA ASP A 176 -16.70 6.23 -3.37
C ASP A 176 -16.67 4.77 -3.81
N PHE A 177 -17.80 4.06 -3.75
CA PHE A 177 -17.90 2.65 -4.13
C PHE A 177 -17.66 2.45 -5.62
N GLU A 178 -18.37 3.20 -6.45
CA GLU A 178 -18.24 3.17 -7.91
C GLU A 178 -16.82 3.54 -8.34
N ARG A 179 -16.28 4.63 -7.79
CA ARG A 179 -14.91 5.08 -8.10
C ARG A 179 -13.87 4.06 -7.70
N THR A 180 -14.03 3.43 -6.54
CA THR A 180 -13.12 2.39 -6.08
C THR A 180 -13.13 1.19 -7.00
N ARG A 181 -14.32 0.74 -7.42
CA ARG A 181 -14.48 -0.38 -8.33
C ARG A 181 -13.89 -0.07 -9.71
N ALA A 182 -14.17 1.11 -10.24
CA ALA A 182 -13.60 1.58 -11.50
C ALA A 182 -12.06 1.66 -11.46
N TRP A 183 -11.48 2.12 -10.35
CA TRP A 183 -10.02 2.10 -10.18
C TRP A 183 -9.44 0.69 -10.12
N GLU A 184 -10.10 -0.23 -9.42
CA GLU A 184 -9.66 -1.62 -9.33
C GLU A 184 -9.68 -2.30 -10.70
N GLU A 185 -10.76 -2.15 -11.47
CA GLU A 185 -10.91 -2.72 -12.81
C GLU A 185 -9.93 -2.11 -13.82
N ALA A 186 -9.76 -0.77 -13.79
CA ALA A 186 -8.81 -0.10 -14.66
C ALA A 186 -7.36 -0.51 -14.36
N ALA A 187 -7.01 -0.69 -13.08
CA ALA A 187 -5.70 -1.17 -12.67
C ALA A 187 -5.45 -2.63 -13.10
N ASP A 188 -6.44 -3.51 -12.93
CA ASP A 188 -6.38 -4.90 -13.39
C ASP A 188 -6.12 -4.95 -14.91
N ALA A 189 -6.83 -4.13 -15.68
CA ALA A 189 -6.66 -4.05 -17.13
C ALA A 189 -5.30 -3.48 -17.53
N GLN A 190 -4.83 -2.42 -16.85
CA GLN A 190 -3.53 -1.79 -17.12
C GLN A 190 -2.36 -2.75 -16.91
N PHE A 191 -2.43 -3.58 -15.87
CA PHE A 191 -1.35 -4.52 -15.51
C PHE A 191 -1.61 -5.96 -15.97
N ALA A 192 -2.60 -6.24 -16.82
CA ALA A 192 -2.95 -7.59 -17.28
C ALA A 192 -1.78 -8.37 -17.92
N ASN A 193 -0.78 -7.65 -18.47
CA ASN A 193 0.43 -8.24 -19.07
C ASN A 193 1.64 -8.31 -18.12
N HIS A 194 1.44 -8.10 -16.82
CA HIS A 194 2.47 -8.23 -15.79
C HIS A 194 2.20 -9.45 -14.91
N LEU A 195 3.22 -9.89 -14.18
CA LEU A 195 3.01 -10.81 -13.07
C LEU A 195 2.18 -10.08 -12.01
N LEU A 196 0.95 -10.52 -11.79
CA LEU A 196 0.00 -9.86 -10.90
C LEU A 196 -0.54 -10.83 -9.85
N LEU A 197 -0.41 -10.47 -8.58
CA LEU A 197 -1.00 -11.17 -7.44
C LEU A 197 -2.15 -10.32 -6.88
N GLN A 198 -3.37 -10.85 -6.94
CA GLN A 198 -4.52 -10.28 -6.24
C GLN A 198 -4.46 -10.68 -4.76
N LEU A 199 -4.54 -9.69 -3.88
CA LEU A 199 -4.51 -9.88 -2.43
C LEU A 199 -5.70 -9.16 -1.79
N ALA A 200 -6.53 -9.89 -1.04
CA ALA A 200 -7.60 -9.27 -0.27
C ALA A 200 -7.12 -8.98 1.17
N TYR A 201 -7.43 -7.78 1.67
CA TYR A 201 -7.16 -7.40 3.04
C TYR A 201 -7.76 -8.38 4.05
N GLU A 202 -8.99 -8.84 3.79
CA GLU A 202 -9.70 -9.75 4.68
C GLU A 202 -8.95 -11.08 4.86
N ASP A 203 -8.37 -11.62 3.78
CA ASP A 203 -7.57 -12.85 3.82
C ASP A 203 -6.26 -12.60 4.57
N LEU A 204 -5.56 -11.51 4.23
CA LEU A 204 -4.32 -11.12 4.90
C LEU A 204 -4.53 -10.87 6.41
N ALA A 205 -5.66 -10.32 6.80
CA ALA A 205 -5.98 -10.04 8.19
C ALA A 205 -6.43 -11.29 8.97
N HIS A 206 -6.95 -12.30 8.27
CA HIS A 206 -7.41 -13.56 8.86
C HIS A 206 -6.24 -14.55 9.01
N ASP A 207 -5.47 -14.75 7.94
CA ASP A 207 -4.32 -15.66 7.89
C ASP A 207 -3.14 -14.98 7.19
N TYR A 208 -2.46 -14.09 7.92
CA TYR A 208 -1.28 -13.42 7.36
C TYR A 208 -0.15 -14.42 7.06
N GLU A 209 -0.06 -15.55 7.76
CA GLU A 209 1.03 -16.51 7.55
C GLU A 209 0.87 -17.24 6.21
N GLY A 210 -0.34 -17.73 5.91
CA GLY A 210 -0.68 -18.33 4.62
C GLY A 210 -0.54 -17.33 3.47
N GLU A 211 -1.08 -16.13 3.64
CA GLU A 211 -1.00 -15.10 2.59
C GLU A 211 0.44 -14.62 2.36
N MET A 212 1.26 -14.47 3.40
CA MET A 212 2.66 -14.09 3.21
C MET A 212 3.49 -15.19 2.55
N ARG A 213 3.17 -16.48 2.72
CA ARG A 213 3.80 -17.55 1.91
C ARG A 213 3.54 -17.36 0.43
N ARG A 214 2.29 -17.08 0.04
CA ARG A 214 1.90 -16.79 -1.35
C ARG A 214 2.61 -15.54 -1.88
N VAL A 215 2.73 -14.50 -1.07
CA VAL A 215 3.44 -13.27 -1.43
C VAL A 215 4.93 -13.50 -1.63
N PHE A 216 5.59 -14.27 -0.77
CA PHE A 216 7.03 -14.56 -0.90
C PHE A 216 7.33 -15.45 -2.11
N ASP A 217 6.53 -16.48 -2.36
CA ASP A 217 6.61 -17.29 -3.57
C ASP A 217 6.40 -16.42 -4.83
N PHE A 218 5.38 -15.56 -4.81
CA PHE A 218 5.14 -14.60 -5.87
C PHE A 218 6.28 -13.59 -6.06
N LEU A 219 7.07 -13.26 -5.03
CA LEU A 219 8.22 -12.37 -5.17
C LEU A 219 9.53 -13.12 -5.48
N ASP A 220 9.49 -14.44 -5.57
CA ASP A 220 10.65 -15.33 -5.73
C ASP A 220 11.70 -15.12 -4.61
N VAL A 221 11.21 -15.07 -3.37
CA VAL A 221 12.04 -14.98 -2.17
C VAL A 221 11.77 -16.17 -1.25
N ALA A 222 12.82 -16.64 -0.57
CA ALA A 222 12.70 -17.75 0.36
C ALA A 222 11.70 -17.41 1.48
N TYR A 223 10.97 -18.39 1.99
CA TYR A 223 10.06 -18.16 3.10
C TYR A 223 10.82 -17.81 4.38
N GLU A 224 10.41 -16.73 5.04
CA GLU A 224 10.82 -16.36 6.40
C GLU A 224 9.58 -16.12 7.26
N ALA A 225 9.60 -16.58 8.51
CA ALA A 225 8.52 -16.29 9.44
C ALA A 225 8.54 -14.80 9.82
N VAL A 226 7.51 -14.06 9.44
CA VAL A 226 7.36 -12.63 9.72
C VAL A 226 6.22 -12.37 10.69
N ARG A 227 6.28 -11.23 11.41
CA ARG A 227 5.20 -10.78 12.29
C ARG A 227 4.84 -9.33 11.97
N PRO A 228 3.55 -8.97 12.00
CA PRO A 228 3.14 -7.59 11.77
C PRO A 228 3.59 -6.71 12.94
N SER A 229 4.07 -5.50 12.64
CA SER A 229 4.37 -4.46 13.63
C SER A 229 3.21 -3.47 13.83
N ILE A 230 2.09 -3.68 13.13
CA ILE A 230 0.91 -2.81 13.16
C ILE A 230 -0.26 -3.59 13.78
N HIS A 231 -0.95 -2.97 14.73
CA HIS A 231 -2.10 -3.55 15.41
C HIS A 231 -3.42 -3.16 14.72
N LYS A 232 -4.42 -4.05 14.78
CA LYS A 232 -5.74 -3.84 14.18
C LYS A 232 -6.46 -2.66 14.86
N GLN A 233 -6.98 -1.72 14.06
CA GLN A 233 -7.51 -0.44 14.54
C GLN A 233 -8.89 -0.48 15.20
N SER A 234 -9.75 -1.49 14.96
CA SER A 234 -11.05 -1.58 15.65
C SER A 234 -11.67 -2.98 15.58
N ARG A 235 -12.40 -3.39 16.63
CA ARG A 235 -13.27 -4.58 16.69
C ARG A 235 -14.76 -4.24 16.54
N GLN A 236 -15.08 -2.96 16.36
CA GLN A 236 -16.44 -2.48 16.26
C GLN A 236 -17.09 -2.95 14.95
N THR A 237 -18.35 -3.37 15.04
CA THR A 237 -19.20 -3.71 13.89
C THR A 237 -19.52 -2.46 13.07
N LEU A 238 -19.94 -2.61 11.82
CA LEU A 238 -20.40 -1.48 11.01
C LEU A 238 -21.63 -0.81 11.63
N ALA A 239 -22.56 -1.60 12.18
CA ALA A 239 -23.78 -1.11 12.81
C ALA A 239 -23.50 -0.25 14.04
N GLU A 240 -22.51 -0.62 14.86
CA GLU A 240 -22.09 0.21 15.99
C GLU A 240 -21.32 1.46 15.53
N ALA A 241 -20.62 1.38 14.39
CA ALA A 241 -19.72 2.41 13.91
C ALA A 241 -20.41 3.52 13.10
N ILE A 242 -21.56 3.22 12.51
CA ILE A 242 -22.29 4.12 11.61
C ILE A 242 -23.64 4.46 12.25
N THR A 243 -23.84 5.73 12.59
CA THR A 243 -25.05 6.17 13.31
C THR A 243 -26.33 5.94 12.52
N ASN A 244 -26.30 6.13 11.19
CA ASN A 244 -27.42 5.92 10.27
C ASN A 244 -27.32 4.59 9.49
N TYR A 245 -26.78 3.54 10.12
CA TYR A 245 -26.51 2.26 9.45
C TYR A 245 -27.73 1.64 8.78
N ASP A 246 -28.87 1.55 9.49
CA ASP A 246 -30.08 0.91 8.98
C ASP A 246 -30.69 1.67 7.80
N GLU A 247 -30.65 3.00 7.83
CA GLU A 247 -31.08 3.87 6.73
C GLU A 247 -30.22 3.62 5.48
N LEU A 248 -28.90 3.65 5.62
CA LEU A 248 -27.98 3.38 4.52
C LEU A 248 -28.16 1.96 3.96
N LYS A 249 -28.31 0.97 4.84
CA LYS A 249 -28.56 -0.42 4.45
C LYS A 249 -29.84 -0.52 3.61
N GLN A 250 -30.89 0.20 3.99
CA GLN A 250 -32.13 0.26 3.23
C GLN A 250 -31.96 0.95 1.88
N GLN A 251 -31.23 2.08 1.82
CA GLN A 251 -30.98 2.81 0.59
C GLN A 251 -30.14 2.01 -0.42
N PHE A 252 -29.15 1.25 0.05
CA PHE A 252 -28.34 0.36 -0.80
C PHE A 252 -29.02 -0.99 -1.10
N ALA A 253 -30.19 -1.28 -0.53
CA ALA A 253 -30.90 -2.53 -0.79
C ALA A 253 -31.24 -2.67 -2.28
N GLY A 254 -30.95 -3.85 -2.85
CA GLY A 254 -31.16 -4.11 -4.29
C GLY A 254 -30.09 -3.55 -5.22
N THR A 255 -29.09 -2.84 -4.69
CA THR A 255 -27.89 -2.46 -5.45
C THR A 255 -26.79 -3.53 -5.34
N PRO A 256 -25.79 -3.56 -6.23
CA PRO A 256 -24.60 -4.42 -6.07
C PRO A 256 -23.86 -4.20 -4.75
N TRP A 257 -23.99 -3.03 -4.13
CA TRP A 257 -23.28 -2.65 -2.91
C TRP A 257 -23.95 -3.14 -1.62
N ALA A 258 -25.14 -3.75 -1.72
CA ALA A 258 -25.87 -4.29 -0.58
C ALA A 258 -25.03 -5.33 0.22
N GLU A 259 -24.12 -6.04 -0.46
CA GLU A 259 -23.24 -7.03 0.17
C GLU A 259 -22.34 -6.43 1.27
N PHE A 260 -22.04 -5.13 1.22
CA PHE A 260 -21.20 -4.48 2.23
C PHE A 260 -21.85 -4.37 3.61
N PHE A 261 -23.17 -4.56 3.68
CA PHE A 261 -23.98 -4.52 4.91
C PHE A 261 -24.31 -5.91 5.47
N ASN A 262 -23.77 -6.96 4.85
CA ASN A 262 -23.88 -8.34 5.32
C ASN A 262 -22.65 -8.65 6.17
N GLU A 263 -22.66 -8.21 7.43
CA GLU A 263 -21.64 -8.65 8.38
C GLU A 263 -21.94 -10.09 8.82
N THR A 264 -21.10 -11.02 8.37
CA THR A 264 -20.87 -12.32 9.03
C THR A 264 -19.58 -12.27 9.83
#